data_AF-A0A2A5W6Y0-F1
#
_entry.id   AF-A0A2A5W6Y0-F1
#
_cell.length_a   1.000
_cell.length_b   1.000
_cell.length_c   1.000
_cell.angle_alpha   90.00
_cell.angle_beta   90.00
_cell.angle_gamma   90.00
#
_symmetry.space_group_name_H-M   'P 1'
#
loop_
_entity.id
_entity.type
_entity.pdbx_description
1 polymer ?
#
loop_
_entity_poly.entity_id
_entity_poly.type
_entity_poly.pdbx_seq_one_letter_code
_entity_poly.pdbx_strand_id
1 'polypeptide(L)'
;MNWEALGAIGEIIGAVAVLGTLFYLAAQIKMQNHQLEKSNENVTAQLSIDINNMIINNSDVLMRDKEFVEIYQKGLNNQLLDETETIQFSQFVNRWVALCESVIVANKAELMFSGDYDLDFLYGNPYIHKLINTKVGERWFSEEAPLIYSEDFLTKVSNFRNKDESALLL
;
A
#
# COMPACT_ATOMS: atom_id res chain seq x y z
N MET A 1 24.48 22.64 64.49
CA MET A 1 23.15 22.98 63.92
C MET A 1 23.32 23.92 62.72
N ASN A 2 23.90 23.40 61.63
CA ASN A 2 24.14 24.10 60.34
C ASN A 2 24.25 23.09 59.19
N TRP A 3 24.55 21.83 59.50
CA TRP A 3 24.63 20.73 58.54
C TRP A 3 23.26 20.26 58.03
N GLU A 4 22.24 20.19 58.91
CA GLU A 4 20.86 19.88 58.50
C GLU A 4 20.26 20.93 57.56
N ALA A 5 20.49 22.22 57.84
CA ALA A 5 20.03 23.30 56.97
C ALA A 5 20.72 23.25 55.59
N LEU A 6 22.01 22.91 55.55
CA LEU A 6 22.76 22.73 54.30
C LEU A 6 22.25 21.53 53.49
N GLY A 7 21.91 20.42 54.17
CA GLY A 7 21.30 19.24 53.56
C GLY A 7 19.92 19.52 52.95
N ALA A 8 19.06 20.21 53.70
CA ALA A 8 17.73 20.61 53.23
C ALA A 8 17.79 21.54 51.99
N ILE A 9 18.78 22.45 51.93
CA ILE A 9 19.01 23.29 50.74
C ILE A 9 19.44 22.43 49.53
N GLY A 10 20.31 21.44 49.74
CA GLY A 10 20.72 20.51 48.70
C GLY A 10 19.56 19.68 48.15
N GLU A 11 18.65 19.23 49.02
CA GLU A 11 17.43 18.52 48.62
C GLU A 11 16.48 19.40 47.79
N ILE A 12 16.28 20.67 48.18
CA ILE A 12 15.46 21.61 47.42
C ILE A 12 16.05 21.86 46.03
N ILE A 13 17.36 22.11 45.94
CA ILE A 13 18.04 22.33 44.66
C ILE A 13 17.95 21.08 43.78
N GLY A 14 18.17 19.90 44.36
CA GLY A 14 18.01 18.62 43.66
C GLY A 14 16.58 18.41 43.15
N ALA A 15 15.56 18.69 43.98
CA ALA A 15 14.17 18.59 43.59
C ALA A 15 13.81 19.58 42.48
N VAL A 16 14.27 20.82 42.54
CA VAL A 16 14.08 21.83 41.48
C VAL A 16 14.76 21.40 40.19
N ALA A 17 15.99 20.87 40.26
CA ALA A 17 16.69 20.35 39.09
C ALA A 17 15.92 19.20 38.43
N VAL A 18 15.43 18.24 39.21
CA VAL A 18 14.59 17.13 38.72
C VAL A 18 13.30 17.65 38.08
N LEU A 19 12.59 18.57 38.73
CA LEU A 19 11.38 19.18 38.18
C LEU A 19 11.66 19.92 36.86
N GLY A 20 12.77 20.64 36.79
CA GLY A 20 13.23 21.30 35.57
C GLY A 20 13.50 20.31 34.43
N THR A 21 14.18 19.19 34.73
CA THR A 21 14.40 18.12 33.76
C THR A 21 13.10 17.47 33.29
N LEU A 22 12.17 17.17 34.21
CA LEU A 22 10.86 16.60 33.85
C LEU A 22 10.06 17.55 32.95
N PHE A 23 10.06 18.85 33.24
CA PHE A 23 9.40 19.85 32.41
C PHE A 23 10.01 19.91 31.00
N TYR A 24 11.35 19.91 30.91
CA TYR A 24 12.05 19.87 29.63
C TYR A 24 11.71 18.61 28.83
N LEU A 25 11.72 17.43 29.45
CA LEU A 25 11.37 16.17 28.79
C LEU A 25 9.91 16.17 28.31
N ALA A 26 8.97 16.65 29.14
CA ALA A 26 7.56 16.76 28.73
C ALA A 26 7.38 17.69 27.52
N ALA A 27 8.07 18.84 27.53
CA ALA A 27 8.06 19.77 26.39
C ALA A 27 8.70 19.15 25.14
N GLN A 28 9.80 18.42 25.30
CA GLN A 28 10.49 17.72 24.21
C GLN A 28 9.59 16.66 23.59
N ILE A 29 8.96 15.79 24.40
CA ILE A 29 8.04 14.74 23.94
C ILE A 29 6.86 15.36 23.18
N LYS A 30 6.27 16.45 23.71
CA LYS A 30 5.16 17.14 23.04
C LYS A 30 5.57 17.66 21.65
N MET A 31 6.75 18.26 21.53
CA MET A 31 7.26 18.75 20.25
C MET A 31 7.55 17.61 19.27
N GLN A 32 8.17 16.53 19.76
CA GLN A 32 8.46 15.34 18.95
C GLN A 32 7.18 14.69 18.43
N ASN A 33 6.17 14.53 19.28
CA ASN A 33 4.87 13.98 18.88
C ASN A 33 4.22 14.81 17.78
N HIS A 34 4.23 16.15 17.93
CA HIS A 34 3.69 17.07 16.91
C HIS A 34 4.44 17.00 15.57
N GLN A 35 5.76 16.82 15.61
CA GLN A 35 6.56 16.66 14.39
C GLN A 35 6.33 15.30 13.72
N LEU A 36 6.20 14.23 14.51
CA LEU A 36 5.86 12.89 14.02
C LEU A 36 4.48 12.86 13.38
N GLU A 37 3.48 13.50 13.99
CA GLU A 37 2.12 13.62 13.44
C GLU A 37 2.14 14.31 12.07
N LYS A 38 2.78 15.48 11.97
CA LYS A 38 2.95 16.18 10.68
C LYS A 38 3.73 15.37 9.64
N SER A 39 4.74 14.62 10.06
CA SER A 39 5.49 13.75 9.18
C SER A 39 4.60 12.65 8.62
N ASN A 40 3.77 12.02 9.46
CA ASN A 40 2.82 10.99 9.03
C ASN A 40 1.74 11.56 8.10
N GLU A 41 1.22 12.75 8.40
CA GLU A 41 0.28 13.46 7.52
C GLU A 41 0.88 13.71 6.13
N ASN A 42 2.13 14.20 6.08
CA ASN A 42 2.82 14.44 4.82
C ASN A 42 3.08 13.14 4.02
N VAL A 43 3.50 12.07 4.70
CA VAL A 43 3.70 10.75 4.05
C VAL A 43 2.39 10.22 3.49
N THR A 44 1.30 10.34 4.26
CA THR A 44 -0.05 9.92 3.85
C THR A 44 -0.52 10.71 2.63
N ALA A 45 -0.37 12.03 2.65
CA ALA A 45 -0.73 12.89 1.52
C ALA A 45 0.08 12.57 0.26
N GLN A 46 1.39 12.34 0.40
CA GLN A 46 2.26 11.99 -0.73
C GLN A 46 1.87 10.64 -1.33
N LEU A 47 1.69 9.61 -0.50
CA LEU A 47 1.24 8.30 -0.96
C LEU A 47 -0.13 8.36 -1.63
N SER A 48 -1.03 9.21 -1.13
CA SER A 48 -2.36 9.42 -1.74
C SER A 48 -2.24 9.99 -3.14
N ILE A 49 -1.35 10.96 -3.34
CA ILE A 49 -1.06 11.53 -4.66
C ILE A 49 -0.45 10.46 -5.58
N ASP A 50 0.53 9.70 -5.08
CA ASP A 50 1.25 8.71 -5.88
C ASP A 50 0.34 7.56 -6.34
N ILE A 51 -0.49 7.00 -5.45
CA ILE A 51 -1.45 5.96 -5.81
C ILE A 51 -2.51 6.49 -6.79
N ASN A 52 -3.02 7.72 -6.58
CA ASN A 52 -3.95 8.34 -7.53
C ASN A 52 -3.32 8.52 -8.91
N ASN A 53 -2.06 8.97 -8.97
CA ASN A 53 -1.33 9.10 -10.22
C ASN A 53 -1.12 7.74 -10.89
N MET A 54 -0.85 6.66 -10.14
CA MET A 54 -0.78 5.30 -10.70
C MET A 54 -2.10 4.88 -11.35
N ILE A 55 -3.25 5.13 -10.70
CA ILE A 55 -4.58 4.84 -11.25
C ILE A 55 -4.83 5.63 -12.54
N ILE A 56 -4.56 6.93 -12.52
CA ILE A 56 -4.74 7.82 -13.67
C ILE A 56 -3.87 7.34 -14.83
N ASN A 57 -2.58 7.11 -14.58
CA ASN A 57 -1.64 6.66 -15.61
C ASN A 57 -2.02 5.29 -16.18
N ASN A 58 -2.49 4.35 -15.33
CA ASN A 58 -2.95 3.03 -15.78
C ASN A 58 -4.17 3.12 -16.69
N SER A 59 -5.05 4.10 -16.45
CA SER A 59 -6.25 4.32 -17.26
C SER A 59 -5.97 5.18 -18.51
N ASP A 60 -4.94 6.03 -18.49
CA ASP A 60 -4.62 6.97 -19.58
C ASP A 60 -4.44 6.28 -20.93
N VAL A 61 -3.79 5.11 -20.93
CA VAL A 61 -3.57 4.32 -22.16
C VAL A 61 -4.90 3.89 -22.80
N LEU A 62 -5.88 3.48 -22.00
CA LEU A 62 -7.21 3.09 -22.50
C LEU A 62 -8.02 4.28 -23.02
N MET A 63 -7.73 5.48 -22.52
CA MET A 63 -8.45 6.70 -22.91
C MET A 63 -7.88 7.34 -24.18
N ARG A 64 -6.60 7.11 -24.48
CA ARG A 64 -5.87 7.85 -25.52
C ARG A 64 -5.35 6.99 -26.67
N ASP A 65 -5.19 5.69 -26.47
CA ASP A 65 -4.65 4.78 -27.48
C ASP A 65 -5.71 3.80 -27.96
N LYS A 66 -6.25 4.06 -29.15
CA LYS A 66 -7.28 3.20 -29.76
C LYS A 66 -6.74 1.80 -30.10
N GLU A 67 -5.50 1.71 -30.57
CA GLU A 67 -4.90 0.42 -30.95
C GLU A 67 -4.75 -0.47 -29.71
N PHE A 68 -4.29 0.12 -28.60
CA PHE A 68 -4.19 -0.62 -27.35
C PHE A 68 -5.57 -1.04 -26.80
N VAL A 69 -6.63 -0.26 -27.00
CA VAL A 69 -7.99 -0.67 -26.61
C VAL A 69 -8.43 -1.94 -27.34
N GLU A 70 -8.06 -2.13 -28.60
CA GLU A 70 -8.34 -3.36 -29.35
C GLU A 70 -7.59 -4.56 -28.74
N ILE A 71 -6.33 -4.38 -28.35
CA ILE A 71 -5.52 -5.40 -27.65
C ILE A 71 -6.14 -5.74 -26.30
N TYR A 72 -6.52 -4.73 -25.52
CA TYR A 72 -7.18 -4.91 -24.22
C TYR A 72 -8.47 -5.71 -24.36
N GLN A 73 -9.30 -5.41 -25.36
CA GLN A 73 -10.53 -6.16 -25.63
C GLN A 73 -10.24 -7.61 -26.05
N LYS A 74 -9.26 -7.84 -26.93
CA LYS A 74 -8.84 -9.19 -27.33
C LYS A 74 -8.35 -10.01 -26.12
N GLY A 75 -7.48 -9.42 -25.31
CA GLY A 75 -6.92 -10.05 -24.10
C GLY A 75 -7.99 -10.42 -23.09
N LEU A 76 -8.91 -9.49 -22.78
CA LEU A 76 -10.05 -9.77 -21.89
C LEU A 76 -10.97 -10.89 -22.40
N ASN A 77 -11.14 -11.02 -23.71
CA ASN A 77 -11.98 -12.04 -24.31
C ASN A 77 -11.22 -13.32 -24.67
N ASN A 78 -9.96 -13.45 -24.23
CA ASN A 78 -9.08 -14.60 -24.55
C ASN A 78 -8.96 -14.89 -26.05
N GLN A 79 -9.05 -13.85 -26.88
CA GLN A 79 -8.80 -13.92 -28.30
C GLN A 79 -7.31 -14.10 -28.57
N LEU A 80 -6.95 -14.50 -29.79
CA LEU A 80 -5.56 -14.66 -30.18
C LEU A 80 -4.90 -13.27 -30.20
N LEU A 81 -3.81 -13.14 -29.45
CA LEU A 81 -2.88 -12.02 -29.49
C LEU A 81 -1.61 -12.49 -30.18
N ASP A 82 -1.01 -11.63 -30.99
CA ASP A 82 0.35 -11.88 -31.46
C ASP A 82 1.37 -11.68 -30.31
N GLU A 83 2.66 -11.90 -30.61
CA GLU A 83 3.72 -11.80 -29.60
C GLU A 83 3.84 -10.39 -29.00
N THR A 84 3.71 -9.34 -29.83
CA THR A 84 3.81 -7.95 -29.38
C THR A 84 2.59 -7.59 -28.54
N GLU A 85 1.39 -7.92 -29.03
CA GLU A 85 0.14 -7.68 -28.31
C GLU A 85 0.11 -8.43 -26.96
N THR A 86 0.66 -9.65 -26.92
CA THR A 86 0.78 -10.45 -25.69
C THR A 86 1.65 -9.73 -24.67
N ILE A 87 2.81 -9.22 -25.08
CA ILE A 87 3.70 -8.46 -24.19
C ILE A 87 2.98 -7.20 -23.70
N GLN A 88 2.34 -6.44 -24.58
CA GLN A 88 1.64 -5.21 -24.20
C GLN A 88 0.51 -5.47 -23.20
N PHE A 89 -0.29 -6.53 -23.42
CA PHE A 89 -1.35 -6.90 -22.50
C PHE A 89 -0.79 -7.42 -21.16
N SER A 90 0.26 -8.25 -21.18
CA SER A 90 0.97 -8.72 -19.99
C SER A 90 1.49 -7.55 -19.13
N GLN A 91 2.11 -6.55 -19.75
CA GLN A 91 2.56 -5.35 -19.05
C GLN A 91 1.40 -4.54 -18.46
N PHE A 92 0.25 -4.51 -19.14
CA PHE A 92 -0.95 -3.89 -18.58
C PHE A 92 -1.48 -4.64 -17.35
N VAL A 93 -1.52 -5.97 -17.37
CA VAL A 93 -1.84 -6.79 -16.19
C VAL A 93 -0.90 -6.45 -15.03
N ASN A 94 0.41 -6.44 -15.28
CA ASN A 94 1.41 -6.10 -14.27
C ASN A 94 1.15 -4.73 -13.63
N ARG A 95 0.82 -3.70 -14.43
CA ARG A 95 0.56 -2.34 -13.91
C ARG A 95 -0.60 -2.29 -12.93
N TRP A 96 -1.65 -3.09 -13.14
CA TRP A 96 -2.79 -3.18 -12.23
C TRP A 96 -2.48 -3.98 -10.98
N VAL A 97 -1.69 -5.05 -11.10
CA VAL A 97 -1.23 -5.83 -9.94
C VAL A 97 -0.28 -5.00 -9.06
N ALA A 98 0.64 -4.24 -9.66
CA ALA A 98 1.52 -3.31 -8.95
C ALA A 98 0.73 -2.25 -8.16
N LEU A 99 -0.31 -1.69 -8.77
CA LEU A 99 -1.21 -0.76 -8.07
C LEU A 99 -1.90 -1.42 -6.86
N CYS A 100 -2.39 -2.65 -7.04
CA CYS A 100 -3.03 -3.39 -5.95
C CYS A 100 -2.04 -3.65 -4.80
N GLU A 101 -0.80 -4.07 -5.11
CA GLU A 101 0.24 -4.24 -4.11
C GLU A 101 0.51 -2.93 -3.35
N SER A 102 0.66 -1.81 -4.06
CA SER A 102 0.85 -0.49 -3.44
C SER A 102 -0.28 -0.11 -2.48
N VAL A 103 -1.54 -0.37 -2.86
CA VAL A 103 -2.70 -0.11 -2.00
C VAL A 103 -2.69 -1.01 -0.76
N ILE A 104 -2.38 -2.30 -0.92
CA ILE A 104 -2.28 -3.26 0.18
C ILE A 104 -1.15 -2.88 1.14
N VAL A 105 0.02 -2.49 0.63
CA VAL A 105 1.15 -2.05 1.44
C VAL A 105 0.80 -0.80 2.23
N ALA A 106 0.17 0.20 1.58
CA ALA A 106 -0.28 1.41 2.26
C ALA A 106 -1.33 1.15 3.34
N ASN A 107 -2.26 0.21 3.10
CA ASN A 107 -3.26 -0.22 4.06
C ASN A 107 -2.63 -0.97 5.26
N LYS A 108 -1.73 -1.92 5.01
CA LYS A 108 -0.99 -2.64 6.07
C LYS A 108 -0.15 -1.71 6.95
N ALA A 109 0.36 -0.63 6.38
CA ALA A 109 1.11 0.39 7.12
C ALA A 109 0.20 1.38 7.88
N GLU A 110 -1.13 1.21 7.82
CA GLU A 110 -2.14 2.11 8.37
C GLU A 110 -2.03 3.56 7.85
N LEU A 111 -1.41 3.75 6.69
CA LEU A 111 -1.19 5.06 6.08
C LEU A 111 -2.38 5.49 5.22
N MET A 112 -3.08 4.55 4.57
CA MET A 112 -4.25 4.84 3.75
C MET A 112 -5.27 3.70 3.77
N PHE A 113 -6.55 4.05 3.62
CA PHE A 113 -7.67 3.09 3.55
C PHE A 113 -7.82 2.20 4.80
N SER A 114 -7.12 2.51 5.89
CA SER A 114 -7.22 1.76 7.14
C SER A 114 -8.64 1.91 7.70
N GLY A 115 -9.32 0.78 7.90
CA GLY A 115 -10.72 0.75 8.33
C GLY A 115 -11.76 0.95 7.22
N ASP A 116 -11.36 1.42 6.04
CA ASP A 116 -12.27 1.54 4.89
C ASP A 116 -12.48 0.19 4.20
N TYR A 117 -11.41 -0.60 4.07
CA TYR A 117 -11.42 -1.93 3.46
C TYR A 117 -10.62 -2.91 4.31
N ASP A 118 -11.12 -4.15 4.42
CA ASP A 118 -10.30 -5.24 4.92
C ASP A 118 -9.27 -5.69 3.87
N LEU A 119 -8.17 -6.29 4.33
CA LEU A 119 -7.11 -6.76 3.43
C LEU A 119 -7.62 -7.84 2.47
N ASP A 120 -8.56 -8.67 2.93
CA ASP A 120 -9.15 -9.76 2.15
C ASP A 120 -9.87 -9.23 0.89
N PHE A 121 -10.61 -8.13 1.00
CA PHE A 121 -11.26 -7.41 -0.09
C PHE A 121 -10.24 -6.86 -1.08
N LEU A 122 -9.12 -6.30 -0.59
CA LEU A 122 -8.07 -5.77 -1.44
C LEU A 122 -7.37 -6.89 -2.22
N TYR A 123 -7.06 -8.02 -1.58
CA TYR A 123 -6.52 -9.21 -2.25
C TYR A 123 -7.52 -9.86 -3.21
N GLY A 124 -8.82 -9.76 -2.93
CA GLY A 124 -9.93 -10.26 -3.74
C GLY A 124 -10.48 -9.24 -4.74
N ASN A 125 -9.76 -8.17 -5.06
CA ASN A 125 -10.29 -7.12 -5.93
C ASN A 125 -10.74 -7.69 -7.30
N PRO A 126 -12.01 -7.53 -7.70
CA PRO A 126 -12.55 -8.24 -8.86
C PRO A 126 -11.91 -7.78 -10.19
N TYR A 127 -11.40 -6.55 -10.24
CA TYR A 127 -10.79 -6.01 -11.46
C TYR A 127 -9.44 -6.66 -11.75
N ILE A 128 -8.57 -6.80 -10.74
CA ILE A 128 -7.29 -7.50 -10.92
C ILE A 128 -7.52 -8.99 -11.20
N HIS A 129 -8.49 -9.61 -10.53
CA HIS A 129 -8.85 -11.02 -10.74
C HIS A 129 -9.35 -11.27 -12.16
N LYS A 130 -10.17 -10.36 -12.70
CA LYS A 130 -10.58 -10.39 -14.10
C LYS A 130 -9.39 -10.38 -15.07
N LEU A 131 -8.35 -9.59 -14.79
CA LEU A 131 -7.17 -9.48 -15.65
C LEU A 131 -6.28 -10.73 -15.58
N ILE A 132 -5.97 -11.21 -14.37
CA ILE A 132 -5.12 -12.39 -14.18
C ILE A 132 -5.82 -13.68 -14.65
N ASN A 133 -7.16 -13.74 -14.65
CA ASN A 133 -7.91 -14.92 -15.12
C ASN A 133 -7.98 -15.04 -16.66
N THR A 134 -7.39 -14.11 -17.40
CA THR A 134 -7.20 -14.27 -18.85
C THR A 134 -6.06 -15.25 -19.13
N LYS A 135 -5.98 -15.83 -20.33
CA LYS A 135 -4.89 -16.76 -20.71
C LYS A 135 -3.51 -16.10 -20.59
N VAL A 136 -3.41 -14.84 -21.01
CA VAL A 136 -2.16 -14.08 -20.92
C VAL A 136 -1.88 -13.67 -19.48
N GLY A 137 -2.90 -13.23 -18.75
CA GLY A 137 -2.77 -12.91 -17.33
C GLY A 137 -2.32 -14.09 -16.47
N GLU A 138 -2.86 -15.28 -16.73
CA GLU A 138 -2.52 -16.50 -15.99
C GLU A 138 -1.09 -16.95 -16.28
N ARG A 139 -0.70 -16.88 -17.55
CA ARG A 139 0.68 -17.13 -17.97
C ARG A 139 1.63 -16.14 -17.30
N TRP A 140 1.32 -14.85 -17.34
CA TRP A 140 2.11 -13.82 -16.66
C TRP A 140 2.19 -14.07 -15.15
N PHE A 141 1.07 -14.40 -14.51
CA PHE A 141 1.00 -14.62 -13.06
C PHE A 141 1.82 -15.85 -12.61
N SER A 142 1.91 -16.88 -13.45
CA SER A 142 2.66 -18.10 -13.16
C SER A 142 4.14 -18.03 -13.55
N GLU A 143 4.48 -17.35 -14.64
CA GLU A 143 5.83 -17.34 -15.20
C GLU A 143 6.62 -16.07 -14.82
N GLU A 144 5.99 -14.89 -14.85
CA GLU A 144 6.67 -13.60 -14.74
C GLU A 144 6.51 -12.97 -13.35
N ALA A 145 5.30 -13.00 -12.78
CA ALA A 145 5.02 -12.38 -11.48
C ALA A 145 5.92 -12.89 -10.33
N PRO A 146 6.29 -14.18 -10.24
CA PRO A 146 7.21 -14.67 -9.21
C PRO A 146 8.63 -14.07 -9.28
N LEU A 147 9.00 -13.44 -10.40
CA LEU A 147 10.28 -12.75 -10.56
C LEU A 147 10.23 -11.30 -10.05
N ILE A 148 9.04 -10.76 -9.82
CA ILE A 148 8.80 -9.34 -9.52
C ILE A 148 8.27 -9.17 -8.09
N TYR A 149 7.36 -10.06 -7.67
CA TYR A 149 6.60 -9.93 -6.42
C TYR A 149 6.99 -10.99 -5.40
N SER A 150 6.72 -10.69 -4.13
CA SER A 150 6.94 -11.66 -3.04
C SER A 150 5.97 -12.85 -3.10
N GLU A 151 6.44 -14.01 -2.66
CA GLU A 151 5.62 -15.23 -2.58
C GLU A 151 4.40 -15.06 -1.66
N ASP A 152 4.52 -14.32 -0.54
CA ASP A 152 3.39 -14.02 0.37
C ASP A 152 2.28 -13.25 -0.35
N PHE A 153 2.65 -12.23 -1.13
CA PHE A 153 1.69 -11.44 -1.90
C PHE A 153 0.98 -12.31 -2.94
N LEU A 154 1.75 -13.03 -3.77
CA LEU A 154 1.19 -13.86 -4.84
C LEU A 154 0.32 -15.00 -4.30
N THR A 155 0.72 -15.63 -3.18
CA THR A 155 -0.08 -16.68 -2.52
C THR A 155 -1.41 -16.12 -2.04
N LYS A 156 -1.43 -14.92 -1.43
CA LYS A 156 -2.67 -14.28 -1.00
C LYS A 156 -3.54 -13.94 -2.19
N VAL A 157 -3.02 -13.27 -3.21
CA VAL A 157 -3.79 -12.98 -4.44
C VAL A 157 -4.39 -14.28 -5.02
N SER A 158 -3.59 -15.33 -5.17
CA SER A 158 -4.06 -16.63 -5.67
C SER A 158 -5.18 -17.24 -4.82
N ASN A 159 -5.10 -17.15 -3.48
CA ASN A 159 -6.12 -17.70 -2.59
C ASN A 159 -7.50 -17.02 -2.76
N PHE A 160 -7.53 -15.73 -3.05
CA PHE A 160 -8.79 -15.02 -3.27
C PHE A 160 -9.37 -15.23 -4.68
N ARG A 161 -8.54 -15.68 -5.63
CA ARG A 161 -8.96 -16.00 -7.01
C ARG A 161 -10.04 -17.08 -7.08
N ASN A 162 -9.98 -18.05 -6.17
CA ASN A 162 -10.85 -19.22 -6.16
C ASN A 162 -12.17 -19.02 -5.38
N LYS A 163 -12.35 -17.89 -4.68
CA LYS A 163 -13.57 -17.62 -3.90
C LYS A 163 -14.74 -17.17 -4.79
N ASP A 164 -14.50 -16.39 -5.84
CA ASP A 164 -15.56 -15.83 -6.69
C ASP A 164 -16.28 -16.87 -7.57
N GLU A 165 -15.62 -17.96 -7.98
CA GLU A 165 -16.30 -19.04 -8.74
C GLU A 165 -17.33 -19.79 -7.89
N SER A 166 -17.11 -19.90 -6.58
CA SER A 166 -18.03 -20.60 -5.67
C SER A 166 -19.28 -19.78 -5.33
N ALA A 167 -19.22 -18.46 -5.46
CA ALA A 167 -20.36 -17.56 -5.22
C ALA A 167 -21.32 -17.45 -6.41
N LEU A 168 -20.91 -17.91 -7.60
CA LEU A 168 -21.74 -17.95 -8.82
C LEU A 168 -22.43 -19.32 -9.03
N LEU A 169 -22.21 -20.29 -8.14
CA LEU A 169 -22.77 -21.65 -8.19
C LEU A 169 -23.80 -21.95 -7.08
N LEU A 170 -24.32 -20.91 -6.40
CA LEU A 170 -25.47 -20.97 -5.48
C LEU A 170 -26.57 -20.01 -5.94
#